data_AF-A0A376WVA7-F1
#
_entry.id   AF-A0A376WVA7-F1
#
_cell.length_a   1.000
_cell.length_b   1.000
_cell.length_c   1.000
_cell.angle_alpha   90.00
_cell.angle_beta   90.00
_cell.angle_gamma   90.00
#
_symmetry.space_group_name_H-M   'P 1'
#
loop_
_entity.id
_entity.type
_entity.pdbx_description
1 polymer ?
#
loop_
_entity_poly.entity_id
_entity_poly.type
_entity_poly.pdbx_seq_one_letter_code
_entity_poly.pdbx_strand_id
1 'polypeptide(L)' 'MNQETPALPQAALEYVIDGDREYRQLEAQLHDANERNDGHAIATIHGKLDAIDAWSIRSRAASLLHGLGFSNEQLERPVS' A
#
# COMPACT_ATOMS: atom_id res chain seq x y z
N MET A 1 6.45 -23.26 16.72
CA MET A 1 6.51 -22.09 15.83
C MET A 1 5.17 -21.40 15.94
N ASN A 2 5.14 -20.25 16.60
CA ASN A 2 3.92 -19.49 16.87
C ASN A 2 3.65 -18.61 15.65
N GLN A 3 2.70 -19.00 14.80
CA GLN A 3 2.15 -18.12 13.75
C GLN A 3 1.16 -17.17 14.43
N GLU A 4 1.67 -16.31 15.30
CA GLU A 4 0.86 -15.23 15.86
C GLU A 4 0.51 -14.32 14.71
N THR A 5 -0.77 -14.22 14.42
CA THR A 5 -1.32 -13.48 13.29
C THR A 5 -1.74 -12.11 13.79
N PRO A 6 -0.89 -11.06 13.76
CA PRO A 6 -1.39 -9.69 13.70
C PRO A 6 -1.77 -9.29 12.25
N ALA A 7 -1.82 -10.25 11.33
CA ALA A 7 -1.64 -10.00 9.90
C ALA A 7 -2.91 -9.70 9.09
N LEU A 8 -4.11 -9.91 9.60
CA LEU A 8 -5.34 -9.74 8.81
C LEU A 8 -5.57 -8.29 8.30
N PRO A 9 -5.50 -7.23 9.13
CA PRO A 9 -5.71 -5.87 8.65
C PRO A 9 -4.56 -5.37 7.80
N GLN A 10 -3.32 -5.69 8.14
CA GLN A 10 -2.15 -5.26 7.36
C GLN A 10 -2.10 -5.98 6.01
N ALA A 11 -2.34 -7.30 5.95
CA ALA A 11 -2.35 -8.04 4.69
C ALA A 11 -3.52 -7.62 3.79
N ALA A 12 -4.71 -7.35 4.36
CA ALA A 12 -5.82 -6.81 3.60
C ALA A 12 -5.51 -5.41 3.04
N LEU A 13 -4.87 -4.55 3.85
CA LEU A 13 -4.46 -3.22 3.43
C LEU A 13 -3.46 -3.28 2.27
N GLU A 14 -2.41 -4.08 2.41
CA GLU A 14 -1.40 -4.27 1.36
C GLU A 14 -2.03 -4.88 0.10
N TYR A 15 -2.97 -5.82 0.23
CA TYR A 15 -3.69 -6.38 -0.92
C TYR A 15 -4.50 -5.32 -1.69
N VAL A 16 -5.12 -4.37 -0.99
CA VAL A 16 -5.82 -3.25 -1.64
C VAL A 16 -4.84 -2.30 -2.31
N ILE A 17 -3.72 -1.99 -1.67
CA ILE A 17 -2.65 -1.15 -2.24
C ILE A 17 -2.03 -1.82 -3.48
N ASP A 18 -1.84 -3.14 -3.46
CA ASP A 18 -1.40 -3.95 -4.60
C ASP A 18 -2.34 -3.86 -5.81
N GLY A 19 -3.62 -3.56 -5.57
CA GLY A 19 -4.59 -3.30 -6.63
C GLY A 19 -4.32 -2.01 -7.42
N ASP A 20 -3.59 -1.05 -6.84
CA ASP A 20 -3.22 0.20 -7.50
C ASP A 20 -2.00 -0.02 -8.41
N ARG A 21 -2.29 -0.40 -9.65
CA ARG A 21 -1.27 -0.71 -10.67
C ARG A 21 -0.38 0.49 -10.98
N GLU A 22 -0.93 1.70 -11.01
CA GLU A 22 -0.18 2.90 -11.33
C GLU A 22 0.82 3.20 -10.21
N TYR A 23 0.36 3.16 -8.95
CA TYR A 23 1.23 3.30 -7.79
C TYR A 23 2.35 2.24 -7.78
N ARG A 24 2.02 0.95 -7.98
CA ARG A 24 3.02 -0.13 -8.01
C ARG A 24 4.02 0.02 -9.16
N GLN A 25 3.58 0.49 -10.32
CA GLN A 25 4.47 0.74 -11.45
C GLN A 25 5.43 1.91 -11.15
N LEU A 26 4.97 2.96 -10.48
CA LEU A 26 5.82 4.09 -10.07
C LEU A 26 6.79 3.69 -8.96
N GLU A 27 6.37 2.86 -8.01
CA GLU A 27 7.21 2.32 -6.95
C GLU A 27 8.35 1.47 -7.52
N ALA A 28 8.05 0.59 -8.49
CA ALA A 28 9.06 -0.20 -9.20
C ALA A 28 10.04 0.69 -9.99
N GLN A 29 9.53 1.68 -10.74
CA GLN A 29 10.39 2.63 -11.45
C GLN A 29 11.29 3.42 -10.49
N LEU A 30 10.78 3.79 -9.32
CA LEU A 30 11.56 4.52 -8.32
C LEU A 30 12.67 3.64 -7.77
N HIS A 31 12.40 2.35 -7.52
CA HIS A 31 13.40 1.38 -7.12
C HIS A 31 14.52 1.27 -8.17
N ASP A 32 14.18 1.02 -9.43
CA ASP A 32 15.15 0.91 -10.53
C ASP A 32 15.96 2.20 -10.73
N ALA A 33 15.34 3.37 -10.54
CA ALA A 33 16.02 4.66 -10.61
C ALA A 33 17.02 4.85 -9.46
N ASN A 34 16.68 4.38 -8.25
CA ASN A 34 17.58 4.39 -7.10
C ASN A 34 18.77 3.44 -7.30
N GLU A 35 18.54 2.22 -7.80
CA GLU A 35 19.61 1.26 -8.09
C GLU A 35 20.61 1.81 -9.11
N ARG A 36 20.13 2.58 -10.08
CA ARG A 36 20.96 3.24 -11.10
C ARG A 36 21.53 4.59 -10.66
N ASN A 37 21.18 5.07 -9.47
CA ASN A 37 21.53 6.40 -8.97
C ASN A 37 21.10 7.55 -9.92
N ASP A 38 19.98 7.38 -10.62
CA ASP A 38 19.47 8.34 -11.58
C ASP A 38 18.60 9.40 -10.88
N GLY A 39 19.24 10.46 -10.40
CA GLY A 39 18.57 11.55 -9.68
C GLY A 39 17.47 12.27 -10.49
N HIS A 40 17.59 12.33 -11.82
CA HIS A 40 16.57 12.96 -12.65
C HIS A 40 15.31 12.10 -12.76
N ALA A 41 15.48 10.79 -12.96
CA ALA A 41 14.38 9.85 -12.94
C ALA A 41 13.69 9.82 -11.56
N ILE A 42 14.46 9.78 -10.47
CA ILE A 42 13.94 9.84 -9.09
C ILE A 42 13.06 11.07 -8.88
N ALA A 43 13.55 12.27 -9.23
CA ALA A 43 12.78 13.51 -9.08
C ALA A 43 11.49 13.50 -9.93
N THR A 44 11.57 13.01 -11.17
CA THR A 44 10.42 12.90 -12.06
C THR A 44 9.37 11.94 -11.52
N ILE A 45 9.78 10.79 -10.99
CA ILE A 45 8.88 9.78 -10.44
C ILE A 45 8.23 10.29 -9.14
N HIS A 46 8.96 11.00 -8.29
CA HIS A 46 8.38 11.66 -7.13
C HIS A 46 7.28 12.66 -7.51
N GLY A 47 7.48 13.45 -8.57
CA GLY A 47 6.42 14.34 -9.08
C GLY A 47 5.18 13.59 -9.58
N LYS A 48 5.35 12.40 -10.17
CA LYS A 48 4.21 11.54 -10.57
C LYS A 48 3.49 10.94 -9.37
N LEU A 49 4.23 10.47 -8.37
CA LEU A 49 3.67 9.96 -7.11
C LEU A 49 2.88 11.07 -6.38
N ASP A 50 3.38 12.30 -6.43
CA ASP A 50 2.68 13.47 -5.89
C ASP A 50 1.37 13.77 -6.63
N ALA A 51 1.40 13.74 -7.96
CA ALA A 51 0.22 13.98 -8.78
C ALA A 51 -0.92 12.97 -8.59
N ILE A 52 -0.63 11.76 -8.08
CA ILE A 52 -1.63 10.72 -7.78
C ILE A 52 -1.98 10.64 -6.28
N ASP A 53 -1.53 11.60 -5.47
CA ASP A 53 -1.65 11.62 -4.01
C ASP A 53 -1.17 10.30 -3.38
N ALA A 54 -0.01 9.79 -3.79
CA ALA A 54 0.48 8.47 -3.40
C ALA A 54 0.62 8.30 -1.87
N TRP A 55 0.93 9.37 -1.12
CA TRP A 55 0.97 9.33 0.35
C TRP A 55 -0.38 9.00 0.99
N SER A 56 -1.48 9.30 0.30
CA SER A 56 -2.84 9.01 0.78
C SER A 56 -3.26 7.56 0.56
N ILE A 57 -2.48 6.76 -0.18
CA ILE A 57 -2.89 5.43 -0.64
C ILE A 57 -3.24 4.50 0.52
N ARG A 58 -2.51 4.56 1.64
CA ARG A 58 -2.81 3.77 2.85
C ARG A 58 -4.16 4.17 3.46
N SER A 59 -4.43 5.48 3.57
CA SER A 59 -5.70 5.97 4.08
C SER A 59 -6.86 5.61 3.15
N ARG A 60 -6.68 5.75 1.83
CA ARG A 60 -7.67 5.36 0.81
C ARG A 60 -7.96 3.86 0.86
N ALA A 61 -6.93 3.03 0.96
CA ALA A 61 -7.09 1.58 1.08
C ALA A 61 -7.83 1.19 2.37
N ALA A 62 -7.51 1.83 3.50
CA ALA A 62 -8.23 1.60 4.75
C ALA A 62 -9.71 2.02 4.67
N SER A 63 -10.01 3.17 4.06
CA SER A 63 -11.39 3.61 3.83
C SER A 63 -12.15 2.66 2.90
N LEU A 64 -11.49 2.12 1.88
CA LEU A 64 -12.08 1.14 0.97
C LEU A 64 -12.43 -0.16 1.69
N LEU A 65 -11.51 -0.71 2.49
CA LEU A 65 -11.77 -1.91 3.31
C LEU A 65 -12.93 -1.69 4.27
N HIS A 66 -12.96 -0.55 4.94
CA HIS A 66 -14.06 -0.18 5.82
C HIS A 66 -15.40 -0.11 5.07
N GLY A 67 -15.43 0.47 3.86
CA GLY A 67 -16.62 0.54 3.01
C GLY A 67 -17.12 -0.80 2.48
N LEU A 68 -16.25 -1.81 2.38
CA LEU A 68 -16.59 -3.18 1.99
C LEU A 68 -17.19 -4.03 3.14
N GLY A 69 -17.39 -3.44 4.31
CA GLY A 69 -18.01 -4.14 5.45
C GLY A 69 -17.02 -4.89 6.34
N PHE A 70 -15.71 -4.67 6.19
CA PHE A 70 -14.76 -4.99 7.26
C PHE A 70 -14.94 -3.97 8.39
N SER A 71 -15.89 -4.24 9.28
CA SER A 71 -16.08 -3.46 10.48
C SER A 71 -14.90 -3.70 11.43
N ASN A 72 -14.48 -2.64 12.14
CA ASN A 72 -13.44 -2.68 13.18
C ASN A 72 -13.65 -3.83 14.20
N GLU A 73 -14.90 -4.28 14.36
CA GLU A 73 -15.33 -5.36 15.25
C GLU A 73 -14.94 -6.79 14.80
N GLN A 74 -14.57 -7.00 13.52
CA GLN A 74 -14.10 -8.32 13.03
C GLN A 74 -12.59 -8.51 13.14
N LEU A 75 -11.85 -7.47 13.53
CA LEU A 75 -10.39 -7.51 13.72
C LEU A 75 -9.96 -7.95 15.13
N GLU A 76 -10.87 -7.95 16.10
CA GLU A 76 -10.58 -8.30 17.50
C GLU A 76 -11.10 -9.69 17.91
N ARG A 77 -11.65 -10.48 16.99
CA ARG A 77 -12.10 -11.83 17.32
C ARG A 77 -10.99 -12.84 17.02
N PRO A 78 -10.42 -13.51 18.04
CA PRO A 78 -9.53 -14.62 17.79
C PRO A 78 -10.31 -15.70 17.02
N VAL A 79 -9.77 -16.10 15.87
CA VAL A 79 -10.20 -17.34 15.22
C VAL A 79 -9.78 -18.51 16.12
N SER A 80 -10.74 -19.39 16.42
CA SER A 80 -10.52 -20.61 17.24
C SER A 80 -9.80 -21.70 16.46
#